data_AF-A0A3D6DI97-F1
#
_entry.id   AF-A0A3D6DI97-F1
#
_cell.length_a   1.000
_cell.length_b   1.000
_cell.length_c   1.000
_cell.angle_alpha   90.00
_cell.angle_beta   90.00
_cell.angle_gamma   90.00
#
_symmetry.space_group_name_H-M   'P 1'
#
loop_
_entity.id
_entity.type
_entity.pdbx_description
1 polymer ?
#
loop_
_entity_poly.entity_id
_entity_poly.type
_entity_poly.pdbx_seq_one_letter_code
_entity_poly.pdbx_strand_id
1 'polypeptide(L)'
;MEQKSCQSRSGKCACPKVCRINLPSMSEGHVLNENIPTPLEQMDTAIALAWREDIGSGDVTSAACIPEDARETAGFMVKGTGVIAGLEAANRVFAYGAPDVEFKAVASDGDEV
;
A
#
# COMPACT_ATOMS: atom_id res chain seq x y z
N MET A 1 43.32 15.56 -6.91
CA MET A 1 44.19 14.91 -7.92
C MET A 1 44.53 13.55 -7.31
N GLU A 2 44.08 12.39 -7.77
CA GLU A 2 44.01 11.93 -9.16
C GLU A 2 43.08 10.69 -9.26
N GLN A 3 42.21 10.67 -10.26
CA GLN A 3 41.51 9.46 -10.69
C GLN A 3 42.52 8.49 -11.31
N LYS A 4 42.59 7.24 -10.84
CA LYS A 4 43.25 6.16 -11.58
C LYS A 4 42.20 5.31 -12.30
N SER A 5 41.75 5.86 -13.42
CA SER A 5 41.11 5.16 -14.51
C SER A 5 42.12 4.18 -15.12
N CYS A 6 41.90 2.87 -14.99
CA CYS A 6 42.51 1.90 -15.89
C CYS A 6 41.63 1.76 -17.12
N GLN A 7 42.04 2.45 -18.20
CA GLN A 7 41.57 2.28 -19.56
C GLN A 7 42.74 1.77 -20.41
N SER A 8 42.92 0.46 -20.45
CA SER A 8 43.55 -0.29 -21.56
C SER A 8 42.72 -1.57 -21.71
N ARG A 9 41.90 -1.79 -22.74
CA ARG A 9 41.95 -1.47 -24.19
C ARG A 9 43.18 -2.05 -24.89
N SER A 10 43.42 -3.35 -24.72
CA SER A 10 43.90 -4.33 -25.72
C SER A 10 44.67 -5.47 -25.01
N GLY A 11 44.57 -6.74 -25.37
CA GLY A 11 43.89 -7.32 -26.51
C GLY A 11 42.50 -7.83 -26.17
N LYS A 12 41.63 -7.76 -27.18
CA LYS A 12 40.33 -8.45 -27.25
C LYS A 12 40.28 -9.69 -26.33
N CYS A 13 39.59 -9.61 -25.20
CA CYS A 13 38.82 -10.77 -24.80
C CYS A 13 37.51 -10.66 -25.56
N ALA A 14 37.50 -11.26 -26.74
CA ALA A 14 36.31 -11.82 -27.34
C ALA A 14 35.83 -13.02 -26.49
N CYS A 15 35.75 -12.89 -25.15
CA CYS A 15 35.45 -14.02 -24.29
C CYS A 15 33.94 -14.28 -24.35
N PRO A 16 33.47 -15.44 -24.86
CA PRO A 16 32.06 -15.78 -24.96
C PRO A 16 31.39 -16.03 -23.59
N LYS A 17 32.06 -15.66 -22.49
CA LYS A 17 31.65 -15.90 -21.12
C LYS A 17 31.62 -14.57 -20.39
N VAL A 18 30.39 -14.13 -20.13
CA VAL A 18 29.99 -12.98 -19.31
C VAL A 18 30.96 -12.75 -18.15
N CYS A 19 31.46 -11.51 -18.04
CA CYS A 19 32.22 -11.04 -16.88
C CYS A 19 31.28 -11.06 -15.67
N ARG A 20 31.35 -12.14 -14.87
CA ARG A 20 30.61 -12.27 -13.63
C ARG A 20 31.14 -11.22 -12.66
N ILE A 21 30.34 -10.18 -12.45
CA ILE A 21 30.43 -9.34 -11.26
C ILE A 21 30.35 -10.32 -10.08
N ASN A 22 31.36 -10.29 -9.22
CA ASN A 22 31.44 -11.18 -8.07
C ASN A 22 30.37 -10.72 -7.05
N LEU A 23 29.13 -11.17 -7.23
CA LEU A 23 28.12 -11.12 -6.18
C LEU A 23 28.65 -11.96 -5.00
N PRO A 24 28.65 -11.45 -3.77
CA PRO A 24 29.00 -12.26 -2.61
C PRO A 24 28.13 -13.51 -2.61
N SER A 25 28.77 -14.67 -2.46
CA SER A 25 28.12 -15.96 -2.40
C SER A 25 27.03 -15.94 -1.35
N MET A 26 25.85 -16.42 -1.74
CA MET A 26 24.77 -16.76 -0.81
C MET A 26 25.27 -17.81 0.19
N SER A 27 25.75 -17.36 1.34
CA SER A 27 25.92 -18.19 2.52
C SER A 27 26.02 -17.29 3.74
N GLU A 28 25.02 -17.44 4.62
CA GLU A 28 24.98 -17.07 6.03
C GLU A 28 24.53 -15.64 6.36
N GLY A 29 23.21 -15.51 6.61
CA GLY A 29 22.71 -14.55 7.59
C GLY A 29 21.76 -13.46 7.12
N HIS A 30 20.80 -13.74 6.22
CA HIS A 30 19.57 -12.94 6.25
C HIS A 30 18.72 -13.47 7.40
N VAL A 31 18.63 -12.71 8.49
CA VAL A 31 17.60 -12.91 9.51
C VAL A 31 16.23 -12.71 8.85
N LEU A 32 15.66 -13.77 8.27
CA LEU A 32 14.23 -13.82 8.01
C LEU A 32 13.58 -13.96 9.38
N ASN A 33 13.25 -12.83 10.02
CA ASN A 33 12.37 -12.88 11.17
C ASN A 33 11.05 -13.51 10.70
N GLU A 34 10.68 -14.68 11.22
CA GLU A 34 9.51 -15.45 10.77
C GLU A 34 8.15 -14.78 11.11
N ASN A 35 8.16 -13.50 11.45
CA ASN A 35 7.00 -12.73 11.92
C ASN A 35 6.88 -11.36 11.22
N ILE A 36 7.08 -11.30 9.90
CA ILE A 36 6.77 -10.08 9.14
C ILE A 36 5.26 -10.08 8.87
N PRO A 37 4.50 -9.06 9.35
CA PRO A 37 3.07 -8.99 9.10
C PRO A 37 2.81 -8.91 7.59
N THR A 38 1.78 -9.60 7.14
CA THR A 38 1.30 -9.54 5.76
C THR A 38 0.84 -8.13 5.40
N PRO A 39 0.79 -7.77 4.11
CA PRO A 39 0.28 -6.46 3.69
C PRO A 39 -1.13 -6.16 4.21
N LEU A 40 -1.98 -7.19 4.32
CA LEU A 40 -3.34 -7.05 4.85
C LEU A 40 -3.32 -6.74 6.35
N GLU A 41 -2.51 -7.44 7.13
CA GLU A 41 -2.36 -7.16 8.57
C GLU A 41 -1.77 -5.75 8.82
N GLN A 42 -0.83 -5.33 7.97
CA GLN A 42 -0.29 -3.96 8.01
C GLN A 42 -1.37 -2.92 7.70
N MET A 43 -2.22 -3.19 6.71
CA MET A 43 -3.35 -2.32 6.37
C MET A 43 -4.38 -2.26 7.50
N ASP A 44 -4.76 -3.38 8.10
CA ASP A 44 -5.70 -3.42 9.21
C ASP A 44 -5.14 -2.63 10.42
N THR A 45 -3.82 -2.73 10.66
CA THR A 45 -3.13 -1.91 11.67
C THR A 45 -3.21 -0.42 11.34
N ALA A 46 -2.98 -0.04 10.08
CA ALA A 46 -3.08 1.35 9.64
C ALA A 46 -4.50 1.91 9.78
N ILE A 47 -5.52 1.11 9.41
CA ILE A 47 -6.94 1.46 9.58
C ILE A 47 -7.26 1.69 11.04
N ALA A 48 -6.86 0.78 11.94
CA ALA A 48 -7.11 0.93 13.38
C ALA A 48 -6.46 2.20 13.96
N LEU A 49 -5.24 2.54 13.51
CA LEU A 49 -4.54 3.75 13.94
C LEU A 49 -5.23 5.02 13.43
N ALA A 50 -5.57 5.07 12.15
CA ALA A 50 -6.26 6.20 11.53
C ALA A 50 -7.66 6.42 12.15
N TRP A 51 -8.39 5.33 12.39
CA TRP A 51 -9.71 5.39 13.02
C TRP A 51 -9.66 6.00 14.42
N ARG A 52 -8.67 5.58 15.23
CA ARG A 52 -8.48 6.11 16.58
C ARG A 52 -8.06 7.59 16.56
N GLU A 53 -7.27 7.99 15.56
CA GLU A 53 -6.82 9.37 15.39
C GLU A 53 -7.99 10.30 15.05
N ASP A 54 -8.84 9.92 14.09
CA ASP A 54 -9.95 10.75 13.61
C ASP A 54 -11.12 10.80 14.61
N ILE A 55 -11.52 9.65 15.17
CA ILE A 55 -12.69 9.57 16.06
C ILE A 55 -12.35 10.05 17.48
N GLY A 56 -11.18 9.71 18.02
CA GLY A 56 -10.80 10.09 19.38
C GLY A 56 -11.86 9.76 20.44
N SER A 57 -12.48 10.79 21.01
CA SER A 57 -13.57 10.68 22.00
C SER A 57 -14.96 10.41 21.42
N GLY A 58 -15.10 10.45 20.09
CA GLY A 58 -16.36 10.30 19.35
C GLY A 58 -16.56 11.41 18.33
N ASP A 59 -17.40 11.15 17.32
CA ASP A 59 -17.86 12.14 16.34
C ASP A 59 -19.05 12.95 16.90
N VAL A 60 -18.73 14.02 17.63
CA VAL A 60 -19.72 14.90 18.27
C VAL A 60 -20.62 15.59 17.24
N THR A 61 -20.09 15.89 16.05
CA THR A 61 -20.86 16.60 15.03
C THR A 61 -21.94 15.69 14.46
N SER A 62 -21.59 14.45 14.12
CA SER A 62 -22.58 13.48 13.63
C SER A 62 -23.59 13.12 14.70
N ALA A 63 -23.17 12.89 15.94
CA ALA A 63 -24.08 12.58 17.05
C ALA A 63 -25.08 13.70 17.37
N ALA A 64 -24.72 14.96 17.13
CA ALA A 64 -25.60 16.10 17.35
C ALA A 64 -26.57 16.36 16.18
N CYS A 65 -26.18 15.99 14.96
CA CYS A 65 -26.90 16.37 13.74
C CYS A 65 -27.68 15.23 13.09
N ILE A 66 -27.31 13.97 13.35
CA ILE A 66 -27.86 12.79 12.67
C ILE A 66 -28.58 11.91 13.70
N PRO A 67 -29.89 11.63 13.52
CA PRO A 67 -30.62 10.69 14.36
C PRO A 67 -30.01 9.29 14.35
N GLU A 68 -30.02 8.58 15.49
CA GLU A 68 -29.44 7.23 15.61
C GLU A 68 -30.11 6.17 14.71
N ASP A 69 -31.38 6.37 14.40
CA ASP A 69 -32.20 5.50 13.57
C ASP A 69 -32.15 5.87 12.07
N ALA A 70 -31.45 6.94 11.70
CA ALA A 70 -31.29 7.34 10.31
C ALA A 70 -30.58 6.23 9.50
N ARG A 71 -31.09 5.96 8.30
CA ARG A 71 -30.51 5.03 7.33
C ARG A 71 -30.55 5.70 5.97
N GLU A 72 -29.38 5.91 5.40
CA GLU A 72 -29.21 6.65 4.15
C GLU A 72 -28.24 5.90 3.23
N THR A 73 -28.31 6.19 1.93
CA THR A 73 -27.36 5.68 0.94
C THR A 73 -26.43 6.80 0.49
N ALA A 74 -25.12 6.54 0.53
CA ALA A 74 -24.10 7.45 0.02
C ALA A 74 -23.36 6.82 -1.16
N GLY A 75 -22.80 7.66 -2.03
CA GLY A 75 -22.02 7.23 -3.19
C GLY A 75 -20.68 7.94 -3.27
N PHE A 76 -19.65 7.22 -3.70
CA PHE A 76 -18.37 7.82 -4.07
C PHE A 76 -18.50 8.46 -5.46
N MET A 77 -18.29 9.77 -5.55
CA MET A 77 -18.33 10.52 -6.80
C MET A 77 -16.91 10.95 -7.19
N VAL A 78 -16.43 10.45 -8.32
CA VAL A 78 -15.15 10.85 -8.91
C VAL A 78 -15.30 12.26 -9.50
N LYS A 79 -14.42 13.19 -9.08
CA LYS A 79 -14.50 14.61 -9.46
C LYS A 79 -13.56 15.00 -10.60
N GLY A 80 -12.88 14.05 -11.22
CA GLY A 80 -11.89 14.30 -12.28
C GLY A 80 -11.37 13.00 -12.87
N THR A 81 -10.50 13.12 -13.86
CA THR A 81 -9.97 11.96 -14.58
C THR A 81 -8.88 11.25 -13.80
N GLY A 82 -8.85 9.92 -13.84
CA GLY A 82 -7.80 9.15 -13.15
C GLY A 82 -7.98 7.63 -13.25
N VAL A 83 -7.32 6.91 -12.35
CA VAL A 83 -7.43 5.45 -12.20
C VAL A 83 -7.88 5.14 -10.78
N ILE A 84 -8.87 4.28 -10.64
CA ILE A 84 -9.38 3.84 -9.33
C ILE A 84 -8.36 2.94 -8.63
N ALA A 85 -8.14 3.17 -7.34
CA ALA A 85 -7.29 2.32 -6.51
C ALA A 85 -7.72 2.38 -5.04
N GLY A 86 -7.59 1.27 -4.32
CA GLY A 86 -7.85 1.19 -2.89
C GLY A 86 -9.30 0.89 -2.51
N LEU A 87 -10.10 0.32 -3.42
CA LEU A 87 -11.47 -0.09 -3.09
C LEU A 87 -11.51 -1.16 -1.98
N GLU A 88 -10.52 -2.06 -1.93
CA GLU A 88 -10.40 -3.02 -0.82
C GLU A 88 -10.17 -2.31 0.53
N ALA A 89 -9.29 -1.31 0.55
CA ALA A 89 -9.01 -0.53 1.74
C ALA A 89 -10.27 0.23 2.20
N ALA A 90 -11.00 0.85 1.28
CA ALA A 90 -12.27 1.53 1.58
C ALA A 90 -13.29 0.57 2.20
N ASN A 91 -13.47 -0.62 1.61
CA ASN A 91 -14.37 -1.65 2.15
C ASN A 91 -13.98 -2.08 3.58
N ARG A 92 -12.67 -2.27 3.83
CA ARG A 92 -12.16 -2.64 5.16
C ARG A 92 -12.37 -1.56 6.22
N VAL A 93 -12.25 -0.28 5.85
CA VAL A 93 -12.54 0.83 6.76
C VAL A 93 -14.01 0.78 7.23
N PHE A 94 -14.96 0.57 6.31
CA PHE A 94 -16.37 0.40 6.68
C PHE A 94 -16.58 -0.85 7.53
N ALA A 95 -15.99 -1.99 7.15
CA ALA A 95 -16.09 -3.22 7.94
C ALA A 95 -15.54 -3.05 9.37
N TYR A 96 -14.50 -2.23 9.56
CA TYR A 96 -13.91 -1.97 10.87
C TYR A 96 -14.77 -1.05 11.74
N GLY A 97 -15.25 0.06 11.17
CA GLY A 97 -15.86 1.14 11.95
C GLY A 97 -17.39 1.21 11.89
N ALA A 98 -18.00 0.61 10.88
CA ALA A 98 -19.44 0.63 10.64
C ALA A 98 -19.90 -0.72 10.03
N PRO A 99 -19.84 -1.82 10.78
CA PRO A 99 -20.05 -3.18 10.27
C PRO A 99 -21.46 -3.43 9.69
N ASP A 100 -22.43 -2.59 10.02
CA ASP A 100 -23.79 -2.65 9.50
C ASP A 100 -23.94 -1.99 8.11
N VAL A 101 -22.88 -1.36 7.57
CA VAL A 101 -22.89 -0.72 6.24
C VAL A 101 -22.66 -1.76 5.15
N GLU A 102 -23.56 -1.79 4.17
CA GLU A 102 -23.35 -2.53 2.92
C GLU A 102 -22.47 -1.72 1.97
N PHE A 103 -21.27 -2.21 1.68
CA PHE A 103 -20.37 -1.62 0.69
C PHE A 103 -20.53 -2.28 -0.68
N LYS A 104 -20.90 -1.49 -1.70
CA LYS A 104 -21.04 -1.96 -3.08
C LYS A 104 -20.13 -1.18 -4.02
N ALA A 105 -19.07 -1.82 -4.48
CA ALA A 105 -18.23 -1.29 -5.56
C ALA A 105 -18.95 -1.40 -6.91
N VAL A 106 -18.97 -0.30 -7.68
CA VAL A 106 -19.50 -0.24 -9.05
C VAL A 106 -18.40 -0.11 -10.12
N ALA A 107 -17.15 -0.11 -9.67
CA ALA A 107 -15.93 -0.09 -10.46
C ALA A 107 -14.90 -1.01 -9.78
N SER A 108 -13.79 -1.28 -10.46
CA SER A 108 -12.67 -2.09 -9.97
C SER A 108 -11.41 -1.24 -9.83
N ASP A 109 -10.51 -1.65 -8.93
CA ASP A 109 -9.16 -1.09 -8.91
C ASP A 109 -8.49 -1.31 -10.27
N GLY A 110 -7.93 -0.25 -10.85
CA GLY A 110 -7.37 -0.22 -12.19
C GLY A 110 -8.29 0.37 -13.26
N ASP A 111 -9.57 0.61 -12.97
CA ASP A 111 -10.50 1.23 -13.93
C ASP A 111 -10.16 2.72 -14.13
N GLU A 112 -10.22 3.18 -15.39
CA GLU A 112 -10.12 4.60 -15.75
C GLU A 112 -11.46 5.32 -15.55
N VAL A 113 -11.41 6.55 -15.04
CA VAL A 113 -12.56 7.42 -14.74
C VAL A 113 -12.32 8.85 -15.18
#